data_AF-A0A9C8XHX1-F1
#
_entry.id   AF-A0A9C8XHX1-F1
#
_cell.length_a   1.000
_cell.length_b   1.000
_cell.length_c   1.000
_cell.angle_alpha   90.00
_cell.angle_beta   90.00
_cell.angle_gamma   90.00
#
_symmetry.space_group_name_H-M   'P 1'
#
loop_
_entity.id
_entity.type
_entity.pdbx_description
1 polymer ?
#
loop_
_entity_poly.entity_id
_entity_poly.type
_entity_poly.pdbx_seq_one_letter_code
_entity_poly.pdbx_strand_id
1 'polypeptide(L)'
;MTSVFSVEFTAKAGEQEFKEESVTFHNPEELFAFVTPGGGCDAIPDEVSEIQMVFLQPEHANTKNPIADKRVTLELGMVFITGPLAEIVQTAEQLIDRAGRGELSDSFLRVIHANS
;
A
#
# COMPACT_ATOMS: atom_id res chain seq x y z
N MET A 1 7.96 11.88 13.65
CA MET A 1 7.68 11.20 12.36
C MET A 1 6.24 11.53 12.03
N THR A 2 6.00 12.06 10.84
CA THR A 2 4.63 12.30 10.37
C THR A 2 4.63 11.97 8.89
N SER A 3 4.69 10.67 8.61
CA SER A 3 4.45 10.16 7.26
C SER A 3 2.95 9.95 7.15
N VAL A 4 2.29 10.82 6.40
CA VAL A 4 0.87 10.69 6.07
C VAL A 4 0.81 9.89 4.76
N PHE A 5 -0.09 8.93 4.70
CA PHE A 5 -0.29 8.01 3.58
C PHE A 5 -1.73 8.14 3.12
N SER A 6 -2.01 8.03 1.83
CA SER A 6 -3.39 7.90 1.33
C SER A 6 -3.50 6.61 0.53
N VAL A 7 -4.50 5.80 0.86
CA VAL A 7 -4.91 4.65 0.04
C VAL A 7 -6.15 5.05 -0.73
N GLU A 8 -6.09 4.99 -2.04
CA GLU A 8 -7.20 5.24 -2.95
C GLU A 8 -7.56 3.93 -3.66
N PHE A 9 -8.85 3.56 -3.64
CA PHE A 9 -9.35 2.40 -4.36
C PHE A 9 -10.05 2.84 -5.65
N THR A 10 -9.76 2.14 -6.74
CA THR A 10 -10.48 2.31 -8.01
C THR A 10 -11.19 1.01 -8.36
N ALA A 11 -12.51 1.02 -8.23
CA ALA A 11 -13.39 -0.07 -8.65
C ALA A 11 -13.88 0.16 -10.09
N LYS A 12 -14.04 -0.92 -10.85
CA LYS A 12 -14.66 -0.89 -12.19
C LYS A 12 -15.91 -1.75 -12.20
N ALA A 13 -17.06 -1.11 -12.36
CA ALA A 13 -18.32 -1.80 -12.65
C ALA A 13 -18.74 -1.48 -14.09
N GLY A 14 -18.42 -2.37 -15.03
CA GLY A 14 -18.67 -2.15 -16.47
C GLY A 14 -17.69 -1.15 -17.09
N GLU A 15 -18.19 -0.12 -17.77
CA GLU A 15 -17.37 0.97 -18.35
C GLU A 15 -17.13 2.14 -17.37
N GLN A 16 -17.60 2.04 -16.13
CA GLN A 16 -17.58 3.14 -15.17
C GLN A 16 -16.58 2.89 -14.04
N GLU A 17 -15.60 3.79 -13.91
CA GLU A 17 -14.63 3.82 -12.80
C GLU A 17 -15.25 4.55 -11.60
N PHE A 18 -15.24 3.90 -10.44
CA PHE A 18 -15.67 4.46 -9.17
C PHE A 18 -14.45 4.62 -8.26
N LYS A 19 -14.21 5.84 -7.78
CA LYS A 19 -13.21 6.12 -6.75
C LYS A 19 -13.87 5.95 -5.39
N GLU A 20 -13.76 4.76 -4.84
CA GLU A 20 -14.38 4.40 -3.56
C GLU A 20 -13.33 4.59 -2.48
N GLU A 21 -13.47 5.65 -1.68
CA GLU A 21 -12.77 5.81 -0.40
C GLU A 21 -11.26 6.13 -0.46
N SER A 22 -10.87 7.19 0.28
CA SER A 22 -9.48 7.53 0.54
C SER A 22 -9.20 7.28 2.02
N VAL A 23 -8.49 6.20 2.37
CA VAL A 23 -8.10 5.96 3.77
C VAL A 23 -6.75 6.61 4.01
N THR A 24 -6.70 7.53 4.97
CA THR A 24 -5.45 8.20 5.35
C THR A 24 -4.83 7.54 6.57
N PHE A 25 -3.57 7.12 6.45
CA PHE A 25 -2.81 6.54 7.56
C PHE A 25 -1.66 7.45 7.98
N HIS A 26 -1.25 7.38 9.25
CA HIS A 26 -0.25 8.27 9.83
C HIS A 26 1.09 7.58 10.14
N ASN A 27 1.16 6.27 9.94
CA ASN A 27 2.35 5.46 10.18
C ASN A 27 2.25 4.10 9.45
N PRO A 28 3.38 3.37 9.29
CA PRO A 28 3.39 2.03 8.71
C PRO A 28 2.59 0.98 9.50
N GLU A 29 2.44 1.13 10.82
CA GLU A 29 1.69 0.17 11.64
C GLU A 29 0.22 0.13 11.26
N GLU A 30 -0.36 1.29 10.94
CA GLU A 30 -1.72 1.42 10.43
C GLU A 30 -1.90 0.75 9.05
N LEU A 31 -0.90 0.83 8.17
CA LEU A 31 -0.91 0.08 6.90
C LEU A 31 -0.93 -1.42 7.17
N PHE A 32 -0.09 -1.91 8.08
CA PHE A 32 -0.05 -3.34 8.38
C PHE A 32 -1.33 -3.81 9.08
N ALA A 33 -1.89 -3.01 9.99
CA ALA A 33 -3.20 -3.29 10.56
C ALA A 33 -4.31 -3.34 9.49
N PHE A 34 -4.17 -2.55 8.42
CA PHE A 34 -5.11 -2.58 7.29
C PHE A 34 -5.00 -3.88 6.46
N VAL A 35 -3.80 -4.41 6.24
CA VAL A 35 -3.57 -5.61 5.41
C VAL A 35 -3.50 -6.93 6.17
N THR A 36 -3.60 -6.91 7.50
CA THR A 36 -3.71 -8.12 8.34
C THR A 36 -5.12 -8.70 8.34
N PRO A 37 -5.31 -10.00 8.69
CA PRO A 37 -6.64 -10.60 8.82
C PRO A 37 -7.58 -9.81 9.75
N GLY A 38 -8.82 -9.58 9.30
CA GLY A 38 -9.79 -8.72 9.98
C GLY A 38 -9.52 -7.21 9.83
N GLY A 39 -8.51 -6.84 9.05
CA GLY A 39 -8.18 -5.46 8.70
C GLY A 39 -9.06 -4.91 7.59
N GLY A 40 -8.85 -3.64 7.23
CA GLY A 40 -9.68 -2.98 6.23
C GLY A 40 -9.54 -3.54 4.81
N CYS A 41 -8.48 -4.30 4.52
CA CYS A 41 -8.34 -5.02 3.25
C CYS A 41 -9.43 -6.09 3.05
N ASP A 42 -9.98 -6.64 4.13
CA ASP A 42 -11.05 -7.64 4.06
C ASP A 42 -12.44 -7.01 3.83
N ALA A 43 -12.55 -5.68 3.95
CA ALA A 43 -13.75 -4.92 3.62
C ALA A 43 -13.74 -4.39 2.18
N ILE A 44 -12.64 -4.59 1.45
CA ILE A 44 -12.51 -4.14 0.05
C ILE A 44 -13.44 -4.98 -0.83
N PRO A 45 -14.32 -4.34 -1.63
CA PRO A 45 -15.16 -5.06 -2.58
C PRO A 45 -14.34 -5.87 -3.60
N ASP A 46 -14.84 -7.04 -4.00
CA ASP A 46 -14.22 -7.87 -5.05
C ASP A 46 -14.09 -7.16 -6.41
N GLU A 47 -14.77 -6.03 -6.59
CA GLU A 47 -14.83 -5.22 -7.82
C GLU A 47 -13.70 -4.19 -7.92
N VAL A 48 -12.78 -4.16 -6.95
CA VAL A 48 -11.60 -3.29 -6.99
C VAL A 48 -10.60 -3.78 -8.04
N SER A 49 -10.31 -2.89 -8.98
CA SER A 49 -9.40 -3.15 -10.10
C SER A 49 -7.99 -2.62 -9.86
N GLU A 50 -7.84 -1.63 -8.97
CA GLU A 50 -6.57 -0.99 -8.65
C GLU A 50 -6.59 -0.41 -7.23
N ILE A 51 -5.49 -0.58 -6.50
CA ILE A 51 -5.25 -0.02 -5.18
C ILE A 51 -4.00 0.86 -5.25
N GLN A 52 -4.16 2.17 -5.07
CA GLN A 52 -3.06 3.12 -5.05
C GLN A 52 -2.74 3.51 -3.61
N MET A 53 -1.52 3.24 -3.16
CA MET A 53 -1.01 3.64 -1.86
C MET A 53 0.08 4.69 -2.05
N VAL A 54 -0.13 5.90 -1.56
CA VAL A 54 0.79 7.02 -1.79
C VAL A 54 1.34 7.52 -0.46
N PHE A 55 2.66 7.41 -0.28
CA PHE A 55 3.40 8.07 0.80
C PHE A 55 3.53 9.56 0.46
N LEU A 56 3.22 10.42 1.43
CA LEU A 56 3.60 11.83 1.31
C LEU A 56 5.12 11.99 1.42
N GLN A 57 5.64 13.03 0.76
CA GLN A 57 7.07 13.37 0.88
C GLN A 57 7.41 13.78 2.31
N PRO A 58 8.59 13.42 2.81
CA PRO A 58 9.05 13.86 4.12
C PRO A 58 9.19 15.40 4.14
N GLU A 59 8.86 16.01 5.27
CA GLU A 59 8.93 17.47 5.47
C GLU A 59 10.37 18.02 5.32
N HIS A 60 11.38 17.17 5.51
CA HIS A 60 12.79 17.52 5.38
C HIS A 60 13.52 16.55 4.46
N ALA A 61 14.09 17.07 3.37
CA ALA A 61 14.87 16.29 2.43
C ALA A 61 16.19 15.79 3.03
N ASN A 62 16.52 14.53 2.75
CA ASN A 62 17.76 13.87 3.10
C ASN A 62 18.92 14.36 2.21
N THR A 63 19.54 15.45 2.63
CA THR A 63 20.68 16.05 1.91
C THR A 63 21.94 15.17 1.92
N LYS A 64 22.04 14.19 2.83
CA LYS A 64 23.18 13.26 2.92
C LYS A 64 23.02 12.07 1.99
N ASN A 65 21.80 11.60 1.78
CA ASN A 65 21.48 10.53 0.85
C ASN A 65 20.23 10.88 0.01
N PRO A 66 20.38 11.70 -1.05
CA PRO A 66 19.24 12.13 -1.87
C PRO A 66 18.56 10.98 -2.62
N ILE A 67 19.25 9.85 -2.82
CA ILE A 67 18.68 8.67 -3.47
C ILE A 67 17.58 8.05 -2.59
N ALA A 68 17.71 8.14 -1.26
CA ALA A 68 16.70 7.65 -0.30
C ALA A 68 15.32 8.32 -0.50
N ASP A 69 15.33 9.59 -0.93
CA ASP A 69 14.13 10.39 -1.12
C ASP A 69 13.57 10.32 -2.54
N LYS A 70 14.25 9.60 -3.45
CA LYS A 70 13.80 9.46 -4.84
C LYS A 70 12.40 8.84 -4.84
N ARG A 71 11.44 9.53 -5.45
CA ARG A 71 10.08 9.01 -5.61
C ARG A 71 10.10 7.82 -6.58
N VAL A 72 9.62 6.67 -6.11
CA VAL A 72 9.50 5.44 -6.88
C VAL A 72 8.13 4.80 -6.62
N THR A 73 7.77 3.85 -7.46
CA THR A 73 6.54 3.05 -7.33
C THR A 73 6.90 1.57 -7.32
N LEU A 74 6.40 0.84 -6.32
CA LEU A 74 6.41 -0.61 -6.24
C LEU A 74 5.05 -1.12 -6.74
N GLU A 75 5.08 -2.02 -7.71
CA GLU A 75 3.90 -2.65 -8.30
C GLU A 75 3.82 -4.12 -7.85
N LEU A 76 2.68 -4.49 -7.25
CA LEU A 76 2.38 -5.83 -6.75
C LEU A 76 0.96 -6.23 -7.19
N GLY A 77 0.82 -6.81 -8.37
CA GLY A 77 -0.49 -7.18 -8.91
C GLY A 77 -1.36 -5.94 -9.13
N MET A 78 -2.46 -5.82 -8.38
CA MET A 78 -3.35 -4.66 -8.42
C MET A 78 -2.96 -3.55 -7.43
N VAL A 79 -1.92 -3.74 -6.63
CA VAL A 79 -1.47 -2.79 -5.61
C VAL A 79 -0.26 -2.01 -6.09
N PHE A 80 -0.37 -0.69 -6.09
CA PHE A 80 0.68 0.26 -6.45
C PHE A 80 1.06 1.08 -5.23
N ILE A 81 2.31 0.98 -4.79
CA ILE A 81 2.82 1.71 -3.63
C ILE A 81 3.84 2.74 -4.09
N THR A 82 3.50 4.03 -3.99
CA THR A 82 4.33 5.15 -4.47
C THR A 82 4.87 5.96 -3.29
N GLY A 83 6.19 6.18 -3.24
CA GLY A 83 6.82 6.91 -2.13
C GLY A 83 8.32 7.12 -2.28
N PRO A 84 8.99 7.66 -1.24
CA PRO A 84 10.45 7.69 -1.17
C PRO A 84 11.05 6.28 -1.28
N LEU A 85 12.16 6.11 -2.00
CA LEU A 85 12.80 4.82 -2.20
C LEU A 85 13.12 4.08 -0.90
N ALA A 86 13.60 4.78 0.13
CA ALA A 86 13.90 4.16 1.42
C ALA A 86 12.66 3.57 2.09
N GLU A 87 11.54 4.29 2.05
CA GLU A 87 10.26 3.83 2.57
C GLU A 87 9.75 2.61 1.79
N ILE A 88 9.83 2.65 0.46
CA ILE A 88 9.40 1.54 -0.40
C ILE A 88 10.20 0.27 -0.14
N VAL A 89 11.53 0.37 0.01
CA VAL A 89 12.37 -0.79 0.34
C VAL A 89 11.98 -1.35 1.70
N GLN A 90 11.82 -0.49 2.71
CA GLN A 90 11.44 -0.91 4.06
C GLN A 90 10.04 -1.55 4.11
N THR A 91 9.08 -1.04 3.33
CA THR A 91 7.74 -1.63 3.22
C THR A 91 7.79 -2.97 2.50
N ALA A 92 8.57 -3.10 1.43
CA ALA A 92 8.74 -4.36 0.72
C ALA A 92 9.33 -5.47 1.63
N GLU A 93 10.37 -5.15 2.39
CA GLU A 93 10.97 -6.08 3.36
C GLU A 93 9.95 -6.56 4.41
N GLN A 94 9.15 -5.64 4.96
CA GLN A 94 8.13 -5.98 5.94
C GLN A 94 6.97 -6.80 5.35
N LEU A 95 6.54 -6.49 4.12
CA LEU A 95 5.52 -7.29 3.42
C LEU A 95 6.01 -8.73 3.21
N ILE A 96 7.27 -8.92 2.79
CA ILE A 96 7.86 -10.24 2.58
C ILE A 96 7.95 -11.02 3.91
N ASP A 97 8.46 -10.39 4.98
CA ASP A 97 8.58 -11.03 6.30
C ASP A 97 7.20 -11.44 6.84
N ARG A 98 6.20 -10.55 6.76
CA ARG A 98 4.83 -10.83 7.22
C ARG A 98 4.12 -11.89 6.37
N ALA A 99 4.34 -11.90 5.05
CA ALA A 99 3.84 -12.95 4.17
C ALA A 99 4.41 -14.32 4.59
N GLY A 100 5.72 -14.40 4.84
CA GLY A 100 6.38 -15.62 5.31
C GLY A 100 5.88 -16.12 6.67
N ARG A 101 5.30 -15.24 7.49
CA ARG A 101 4.71 -15.56 8.79
C ARG A 101 3.20 -15.85 8.75
N GLY A 102 2.54 -15.68 7.60
CA GLY A 102 1.09 -15.80 7.49
C GLY A 102 0.32 -14.68 8.18
N GLU A 103 0.92 -13.49 8.29
CA GLU A 103 0.32 -12.31 8.95
C GLU A 103 -0.43 -11.39 7.97
N LEU A 104 -0.43 -11.70 6.68
CA LEU A 104 -1.20 -10.97 5.67
C LEU A 104 -2.56 -11.63 5.47
N SER A 105 -3.61 -10.84 5.21
CA SER A 105 -4.94 -11.38 4.96
C SER A 105 -5.02 -12.08 3.60
N ASP A 106 -5.90 -13.07 3.49
CA ASP A 106 -6.14 -13.77 2.22
C ASP A 106 -6.63 -12.81 1.14
N SER A 107 -7.45 -11.82 1.51
CA SER A 107 -7.91 -10.76 0.62
C SER A 107 -6.72 -9.95 0.07
N PHE A 108 -5.78 -9.58 0.94
CA PHE A 108 -4.57 -8.87 0.52
C PHE A 108 -3.69 -9.72 -0.41
N LEU A 109 -3.46 -10.99 -0.06
CA LEU A 109 -2.70 -11.93 -0.88
C LEU A 109 -3.33 -12.15 -2.26
N ARG A 110 -4.66 -12.11 -2.35
CA ARG A 110 -5.41 -12.23 -3.59
C ARG A 110 -5.24 -10.99 -4.48
N VAL A 111 -5.33 -9.77 -3.94
CA VAL A 111 -5.17 -8.54 -4.73
C VAL A 111 -3.75 -8.31 -5.23
N ILE A 112 -2.74 -8.84 -4.53
CA ILE A 112 -1.34 -8.85 -5.02
C ILE A 112 -1.01 -10.07 -5.89
N HIS A 113 -1.99 -10.94 -6.18
CA HIS A 113 -1.84 -12.18 -6.95
C HIS A 113 -0.79 -13.17 -6.40
N ALA A 114 -0.59 -13.21 -5.08
CA ALA A 114 0.36 -14.14 -4.45
C ALA A 114 -0.20 -15.56 -4.25
N ASN A 115 -1.53 -15.71 -4.12
CA ASN A 115 -2.23 -16.98 -4.08
C ASN A 115 -3.23 -17.06 -5.24
N SER A 116 -3.01 -18.02 -6.14
CA SER A 116 -3.90 -18.36 -7.28
C SER A 116 -4.84 -19.49 -6.92
#